data_AF-A0A133KK70-F1
#
_entry.id   AF-A0A133KK70-F1
#
_cell.length_a   1.000
_cell.length_b   1.000
_cell.length_c   1.000
_cell.angle_alpha   90.00
_cell.angle_beta   90.00
_cell.angle_gamma   90.00
#
_symmetry.space_group_name_H-M   'P 1'
#
loop_
_entity.id
_entity.type
_entity.pdbx_description
1 polymer ?
#
loop_
_entity_poly.entity_id
_entity_poly.type
_entity_poly.pdbx_seq_one_letter_code
_entity_poly.pdbx_strand_id
1 'polypeptide(L)'
;MTDFNQIAAPASASGPDDERPVSISARLGRLQFHRSGKFRVLQLADIQDGPKVSKDTIRLIEASLDAARPDVVIFTGNQIAGYDDAYRDTFRKRQWEPARRGKIERTRAKVRAGISAFLQPLIDRGIPFAVTYGNHDAQCGLSPAELDALYREFPGCINPPCNMDDSAANPGFLVRSVPSSGLPDQPVAACEPGTFAMPVLDQDRQRAVLGLVVLNSGDYAREGGYGRPSDAALRFVHDVPRWLGVRSLVFQHMPLPQYYDVLKAMPANADNAIQGYRKYDAQYYVLDDDRTLPGGYLGEGVSCPDEDCGEFAALRDTDGYIGVVVGHDHRNGFVGSLNGMMLVATPTCGFGSYGPAAANRAARLFEFDIRHPYSPRTQLLTFGELVGKPSSNKAYTYAVEGQSNAADGVNLLRKPGLLAGVAAALKKI
;
A
#
# COMPACT_ATOMS: atom_id res chain seq x y z
N MET A 1 5.85 -18.97 -40.37
CA MET A 1 6.35 -19.63 -39.14
C MET A 1 7.66 -18.99 -38.81
N THR A 2 7.65 -18.11 -37.82
CA THR A 2 8.82 -17.36 -37.36
C THR A 2 8.79 -17.41 -35.85
N ASP A 3 9.82 -18.01 -35.28
CA ASP A 3 9.96 -18.33 -33.86
C ASP A 3 9.94 -17.07 -32.98
N PHE A 4 8.96 -17.02 -32.09
CA PHE A 4 8.91 -16.11 -30.94
C PHE A 4 9.62 -16.80 -29.76
N ASN A 5 10.95 -16.85 -29.77
CA ASN A 5 11.71 -17.20 -28.56
C ASN A 5 13.16 -16.71 -28.64
N GLN A 6 13.34 -15.40 -28.49
CA GLN A 6 14.57 -14.84 -27.94
C GLN A 6 14.18 -13.69 -27.00
N ILE A 7 13.99 -14.04 -25.72
CA ILE A 7 14.05 -13.07 -24.63
C ILE A 7 15.51 -12.60 -24.60
N ALA A 8 15.75 -11.40 -25.13
CA ALA A 8 17.04 -10.74 -25.01
C ALA A 8 17.36 -10.61 -23.52
N ALA A 9 18.50 -11.17 -23.10
CA ALA A 9 19.06 -10.91 -21.78
C ALA A 9 19.19 -9.38 -21.58
N PRO A 10 18.94 -8.85 -20.38
CA PRO A 10 19.07 -7.41 -20.15
C PRO A 10 20.52 -7.01 -20.45
N ALA A 11 20.68 -6.08 -21.40
CA ALA A 11 21.96 -5.44 -21.63
C ALA A 11 22.39 -4.75 -20.33
N SER A 12 23.49 -5.22 -19.74
CA SER A 12 24.19 -4.53 -18.65
C SER A 12 24.69 -3.18 -19.19
N ALA A 13 23.91 -2.14 -19.01
CA ALA A 13 24.27 -0.78 -19.39
C ALA A 13 24.28 0.12 -18.17
N SER A 14 25.34 -0.02 -17.38
CA SER A 14 25.93 1.08 -16.62
C SER A 14 27.42 0.80 -16.49
N GLY A 15 28.23 1.60 -17.18
CA GLY A 15 29.65 1.69 -16.83
C GLY A 15 29.79 2.14 -15.37
N PRO A 16 30.95 1.91 -14.75
CA PRO A 16 31.16 2.08 -13.31
C PRO A 16 31.07 3.52 -12.76
N ASP A 17 30.65 4.53 -13.54
CA ASP A 17 30.75 5.97 -13.17
C ASP A 17 29.49 6.82 -13.43
N ASP A 18 28.30 6.24 -13.64
CA ASP A 18 27.08 7.06 -13.74
C ASP A 18 26.44 7.30 -12.34
N GLU A 19 26.99 8.26 -11.58
CA GLU A 19 26.49 8.69 -10.25
C GLU A 19 25.07 9.31 -10.27
N ARG A 20 24.41 9.40 -11.43
CA ARG A 20 23.09 10.05 -11.53
C ARG A 20 21.98 9.16 -10.95
N PRO A 21 20.98 9.74 -10.24
CA PRO A 21 19.83 9.02 -9.69
C PRO A 21 19.16 8.07 -10.70
N VAL A 22 18.70 6.89 -10.32
CA VAL A 22 17.95 5.99 -11.23
C VAL A 22 16.63 6.62 -11.67
N SER A 23 15.95 7.34 -10.76
CA SER A 23 14.71 8.06 -11.04
C SER A 23 14.98 9.25 -11.99
N ILE A 24 14.29 9.26 -13.13
CA ILE A 24 14.35 10.39 -14.07
C ILE A 24 13.72 11.63 -13.42
N SER A 25 12.62 11.46 -12.68
CA SER A 25 12.02 12.55 -11.91
C SER A 25 12.99 13.19 -10.91
N ALA A 26 13.82 12.40 -10.22
CA ALA A 26 14.86 12.95 -9.33
C ALA A 26 15.95 13.72 -10.10
N ARG A 27 16.43 13.19 -11.25
CA ARG A 27 17.36 13.94 -12.14
C ARG A 27 16.79 15.28 -12.60
N LEU A 28 15.48 15.34 -12.75
CA LEU A 28 14.73 16.52 -13.20
C LEU A 28 14.28 17.43 -12.04
N GLY A 29 14.38 16.97 -10.80
CA GLY A 29 13.93 17.68 -9.61
C GLY A 29 12.41 17.80 -9.46
N ARG A 30 11.63 16.96 -10.17
CA ARG A 30 10.15 16.99 -10.17
C ARG A 30 9.53 15.72 -10.76
N LEU A 31 8.35 15.33 -10.29
CA LEU A 31 7.55 14.25 -10.88
C LEU A 31 7.07 14.65 -12.27
N GLN A 32 7.53 13.93 -13.28
CA GLN A 32 7.33 14.32 -14.66
C GLN A 32 7.39 13.12 -15.60
N PHE A 33 6.53 13.12 -16.63
CA PHE A 33 6.67 12.20 -17.76
C PHE A 33 8.01 12.40 -18.47
N HIS A 34 8.64 11.30 -18.85
CA HIS A 34 9.91 11.31 -19.59
C HIS A 34 9.67 11.80 -21.01
N ARG A 35 10.74 12.14 -21.74
CA ARG A 35 10.65 12.42 -23.20
C ARG A 35 10.13 11.23 -24.01
N SER A 36 10.21 10.00 -23.48
CA SER A 36 9.59 8.81 -24.07
C SER A 36 8.07 8.75 -23.86
N GLY A 37 7.50 9.68 -23.08
CA GLY A 37 6.09 9.70 -22.71
C GLY A 37 5.74 8.75 -21.56
N LYS A 38 6.72 8.20 -20.84
CA LYS A 38 6.50 7.26 -19.72
C LYS A 38 6.65 7.92 -18.35
N PHE A 39 5.92 7.40 -17.37
CA PHE A 39 6.10 7.70 -15.94
C PHE A 39 5.82 6.44 -15.14
N ARG A 40 6.62 6.15 -14.11
CA ARG A 40 6.56 4.86 -13.40
C ARG A 40 6.42 5.04 -11.89
N VAL A 41 5.42 4.38 -11.32
CA VAL A 41 5.22 4.28 -9.87
C VAL A 41 5.41 2.83 -9.45
N LEU A 42 6.25 2.59 -8.45
CA LEU A 42 6.38 1.28 -7.81
C LEU A 42 5.70 1.32 -6.45
N GLN A 43 4.72 0.44 -6.23
CA GLN A 43 4.08 0.26 -4.93
C GLN A 43 4.79 -0.85 -4.14
N LEU A 44 5.07 -0.57 -2.88
CA LEU A 44 5.51 -1.55 -1.87
C LEU A 44 4.49 -1.59 -0.74
N ALA A 45 3.73 -2.69 -0.66
CA ALA A 45 2.69 -2.90 0.35
C ALA A 45 3.17 -3.85 1.44
N ASP A 46 2.78 -3.58 2.69
CA ASP A 46 2.94 -4.48 3.83
C ASP A 46 4.34 -5.11 3.94
N ILE A 47 5.41 -4.31 4.01
CA ILE A 47 6.73 -4.85 4.39
C ILE A 47 6.61 -5.58 5.72
N GLN A 48 5.90 -4.97 6.67
CA GLN A 48 5.51 -5.55 7.95
C GLN A 48 6.58 -6.44 8.59
N ASP A 49 7.82 -5.95 8.56
CA ASP A 49 8.95 -6.58 9.21
C ASP A 49 9.15 -5.95 10.59
N GLY A 50 9.68 -6.72 11.53
CA GLY A 50 10.18 -6.19 12.81
C GLY A 50 11.44 -5.35 12.62
N PRO A 51 12.10 -4.89 13.71
CA PRO A 51 13.30 -4.05 13.61
C PRO A 51 14.45 -4.69 12.82
N LYS A 52 14.47 -6.01 12.72
CA LYS A 52 15.41 -6.75 11.88
C LYS A 52 14.70 -7.14 10.58
N VAL A 53 14.77 -6.24 9.60
CA VAL A 53 14.21 -6.45 8.26
C VAL A 53 14.79 -7.72 7.63
N SER A 54 13.93 -8.53 7.03
CA SER A 54 14.31 -9.77 6.37
C SER A 54 15.21 -9.48 5.16
N LYS A 55 16.23 -10.31 4.97
CA LYS A 55 17.12 -10.22 3.82
C LYS A 55 16.37 -10.43 2.50
N ASP A 56 15.36 -11.30 2.49
CA ASP A 56 14.57 -11.54 1.27
C ASP A 56 13.63 -10.36 0.96
N THR A 57 13.13 -9.63 1.98
CA THR A 57 12.46 -8.35 1.77
C THR A 57 13.39 -7.37 1.05
N ILE A 58 14.62 -7.20 1.55
CA ILE A 58 15.60 -6.29 0.92
C ILE A 58 15.92 -6.72 -0.51
N ARG A 59 16.16 -8.02 -0.75
CA ARG A 59 16.43 -8.55 -2.09
C ARG A 59 15.26 -8.31 -3.05
N LEU A 60 14.02 -8.45 -2.59
CA LEU A 60 12.84 -8.16 -3.40
C LEU A 60 12.78 -6.68 -3.78
N ILE A 61 13.02 -5.80 -2.81
CA ILE A 61 13.03 -4.35 -3.03
C ILE A 61 14.12 -4.00 -4.05
N GLU A 62 15.37 -4.42 -3.82
CA GLU A 62 16.49 -4.17 -4.73
C GLU A 62 16.18 -4.62 -6.17
N ALA A 63 15.76 -5.88 -6.33
CA ALA A 63 15.46 -6.44 -7.65
C ALA A 63 14.27 -5.74 -8.31
N SER A 64 13.25 -5.34 -7.53
CA SER A 64 12.10 -4.59 -8.06
C SER A 64 12.49 -3.19 -8.52
N LEU A 65 13.37 -2.50 -7.79
CA LEU A 65 13.87 -1.18 -8.19
C LEU A 65 14.71 -1.27 -9.46
N ASP A 66 15.55 -2.29 -9.57
CA ASP A 66 16.41 -2.50 -10.75
C ASP A 66 15.60 -2.87 -11.99
N ALA A 67 14.58 -3.73 -11.83
CA ALA A 67 13.69 -4.13 -12.92
C ALA A 67 12.76 -2.98 -13.37
N ALA A 68 12.16 -2.26 -12.41
CA ALA A 68 11.16 -1.24 -12.71
C ALA A 68 11.76 0.12 -13.12
N ARG A 69 12.92 0.48 -12.53
CA ARG A 69 13.50 1.83 -12.61
C ARG A 69 12.45 2.93 -12.42
N PRO A 70 11.76 2.98 -11.26
CA PRO A 70 10.62 3.84 -11.05
C PRO A 70 11.01 5.31 -10.91
N ASP A 71 10.08 6.21 -11.24
CA ASP A 71 10.20 7.63 -10.93
C ASP A 71 9.99 7.91 -9.45
N VAL A 72 9.08 7.16 -8.82
CA VAL A 72 8.73 7.27 -7.42
C VAL A 72 8.29 5.92 -6.85
N VAL A 73 8.62 5.68 -5.60
CA VAL A 73 8.10 4.53 -4.82
C VAL A 73 7.01 5.01 -3.86
N ILE A 74 5.91 4.27 -3.75
CA ILE A 74 4.85 4.56 -2.77
C ILE A 74 4.68 3.37 -1.82
N PHE A 75 4.88 3.63 -0.53
CA PHE A 75 4.66 2.69 0.56
C PHE A 75 3.23 2.83 1.09
N THR A 76 2.41 1.79 0.94
CA THR A 76 0.96 1.85 1.20
C THR A 76 0.57 1.33 2.58
N GLY A 77 1.33 1.63 3.63
CA GLY A 77 1.00 1.22 5.01
C GLY A 77 1.54 -0.16 5.44
N ASN A 78 1.50 -0.39 6.76
CA ASN A 78 2.05 -1.56 7.45
C ASN A 78 3.51 -1.86 7.07
N GLN A 79 4.36 -0.84 7.03
CA GLN A 79 5.78 -1.07 6.78
C GLN A 79 6.49 -1.65 8.01
N ILE A 80 5.96 -1.36 9.21
CA ILE A 80 6.48 -1.82 10.49
C ILE A 80 5.51 -2.86 11.08
N ALA A 81 6.04 -4.02 11.48
CA ALA A 81 5.33 -4.93 12.38
C ALA A 81 5.30 -4.34 13.80
N GLY A 82 4.42 -3.35 14.05
CA GLY A 82 4.41 -2.65 15.34
C GLY A 82 4.04 -3.53 16.54
N TYR A 83 3.48 -4.71 16.30
CA TYR A 83 3.22 -5.76 17.29
C TYR A 83 4.42 -6.67 17.58
N ASP A 84 5.55 -6.50 16.91
CA ASP A 84 6.77 -7.29 17.16
C ASP A 84 7.21 -7.18 18.63
N ASP A 85 7.65 -8.29 19.21
CA ASP A 85 8.08 -8.38 20.61
C ASP A 85 9.17 -7.37 20.98
N ALA A 86 9.96 -6.91 20.01
CA ALA A 86 10.95 -5.86 20.22
C ALA A 86 10.34 -4.53 20.68
N TYR A 87 9.04 -4.30 20.45
CA TYR A 87 8.29 -3.12 20.86
C TYR A 87 7.40 -3.34 22.08
N ARG A 88 7.45 -4.53 22.73
CA ARG A 88 6.58 -4.92 23.85
C ARG A 88 6.47 -3.90 24.99
N ASP A 89 7.51 -3.10 25.22
CA ASP A 89 7.57 -2.13 26.32
C ASP A 89 6.81 -0.84 26.02
N THR A 90 6.56 -0.54 24.73
CA THR A 90 5.82 0.64 24.26
C THR A 90 4.59 0.28 23.45
N PHE A 91 4.36 -1.03 23.25
CA PHE A 91 3.27 -1.56 22.46
C PHE A 91 1.91 -0.96 22.85
N ARG A 92 1.11 -0.71 21.83
CA ARG A 92 -0.28 -0.25 21.94
C ARG A 92 -1.13 -1.06 20.96
N LYS A 93 -2.22 -1.67 21.43
CA LYS A 93 -3.07 -2.50 20.56
C LYS A 93 -3.89 -1.66 19.58
N ARG A 94 -4.44 -0.54 20.06
CA ARG A 94 -5.32 0.38 19.32
C ARG A 94 -4.92 1.83 19.58
N GLN A 95 -5.04 2.73 18.61
CA GLN A 95 -4.58 4.12 18.79
C GLN A 95 -5.28 4.88 19.93
N TRP A 96 -6.56 4.57 20.23
CA TRP A 96 -7.32 5.17 21.34
C TRP A 96 -6.99 4.60 22.72
N GLU A 97 -6.16 3.56 22.79
CA GLU A 97 -5.66 3.01 24.05
C GLU A 97 -4.33 3.67 24.43
N PRO A 98 -4.01 3.78 25.72
CA PRO A 98 -2.70 4.27 26.14
C PRO A 98 -1.60 3.29 25.73
N ALA A 99 -0.49 3.81 25.18
CA ALA A 99 0.73 3.02 25.01
C ALA A 99 1.30 2.62 26.38
N ARG A 100 2.03 1.51 26.40
CA ARG A 100 2.85 1.13 27.56
C ARG A 100 3.96 2.17 27.79
N ARG A 101 4.28 2.44 29.06
CA ARG A 101 5.22 3.50 29.49
C ARG A 101 6.69 3.05 29.46
N GLY A 102 7.08 2.35 28.40
CA GLY A 102 8.46 1.92 28.17
C GLY A 102 9.37 3.05 27.72
N LYS A 103 10.62 2.70 27.39
CA LYS A 103 11.62 3.66 26.89
C LYS A 103 11.34 4.02 25.42
N ILE A 104 10.49 5.03 25.19
CA ILE A 104 10.05 5.44 23.83
C ILE A 104 11.21 5.76 22.89
N GLU A 105 12.27 6.39 23.38
CA GLU A 105 13.46 6.69 22.56
C GLU A 105 14.17 5.43 22.04
N ARG A 106 14.14 4.34 22.81
CA ARG A 106 14.68 3.05 22.36
C ARG A 106 13.82 2.47 21.23
N THR A 107 12.50 2.63 21.33
CA THR A 107 11.58 2.21 20.27
C THR A 107 11.77 3.05 19.02
N ARG A 108 11.84 4.39 19.16
CA ARG A 108 12.15 5.33 18.08
C ARG A 108 13.43 4.95 17.35
N ALA A 109 14.51 4.64 18.08
CA ALA A 109 15.77 4.19 17.48
C ALA A 109 15.64 2.87 16.70
N LYS A 110 14.90 1.89 17.24
CA LYS A 110 14.64 0.61 16.55
C LYS A 110 13.81 0.79 15.28
N VAL A 111 12.73 1.58 15.35
CA VAL A 111 11.88 1.89 14.21
C VAL A 111 12.69 2.60 13.13
N ARG A 112 13.45 3.63 13.50
CA ARG A 112 14.34 4.34 12.58
C ARG A 112 15.36 3.42 11.92
N ALA A 113 15.96 2.48 12.66
CA ALA A 113 16.90 1.51 12.10
C ALA A 113 16.23 0.55 11.09
N GLY A 114 15.01 0.08 11.39
CA GLY A 114 14.21 -0.74 10.46
C GLY A 114 13.87 0.02 9.18
N ILE A 115 13.37 1.27 9.31
CA ILE A 115 13.09 2.18 8.19
C ILE A 115 14.35 2.37 7.33
N SER A 116 15.48 2.67 7.96
CA SER A 116 16.76 2.83 7.26
C SER A 116 17.12 1.61 6.42
N ALA A 117 16.87 0.39 6.93
CA ALA A 117 17.27 -0.84 6.24
C ALA A 117 16.53 -1.04 4.92
N PHE A 118 15.20 -0.86 4.89
CA PHE A 118 14.43 -1.03 3.65
C PHE A 118 14.43 0.20 2.73
N LEU A 119 14.76 1.39 3.26
CA LEU A 119 14.94 2.59 2.44
C LEU A 119 16.32 2.70 1.80
N GLN A 120 17.35 2.06 2.36
CA GLN A 120 18.72 2.14 1.84
C GLN A 120 18.81 1.81 0.34
N PRO A 121 18.16 0.75 -0.19
CA PRO A 121 18.16 0.46 -1.62
C PRO A 121 17.61 1.60 -2.51
N LEU A 122 16.65 2.37 -2.00
CA LEU A 122 16.08 3.52 -2.72
C LEU A 122 17.03 4.72 -2.66
N ILE A 123 17.63 4.97 -1.49
CA ILE A 123 18.59 6.05 -1.25
C ILE A 123 19.81 5.88 -2.16
N ASP A 124 20.38 4.68 -2.19
CA ASP A 124 21.56 4.35 -3.03
C ASP A 124 21.26 4.55 -4.52
N ARG A 125 19.99 4.39 -4.91
CA ARG A 125 19.51 4.57 -6.30
C ARG A 125 18.98 5.98 -6.56
N GLY A 126 18.96 6.89 -5.59
CA GLY A 126 18.37 8.22 -5.73
C GLY A 126 16.89 8.20 -6.15
N ILE A 127 16.11 7.25 -5.65
CA ILE A 127 14.69 7.12 -5.97
C ILE A 127 13.87 7.79 -4.86
N PRO A 128 13.04 8.80 -5.18
CA PRO A 128 12.21 9.46 -4.18
C PRO A 128 11.03 8.56 -3.80
N PHE A 129 10.49 8.76 -2.61
CA PHE A 129 9.42 7.93 -2.07
C PHE A 129 8.38 8.71 -1.28
N ALA A 130 7.18 8.15 -1.23
CA ALA A 130 6.07 8.61 -0.40
C ALA A 130 5.58 7.46 0.49
N VAL A 131 5.01 7.78 1.65
CA VAL A 131 4.50 6.79 2.59
C VAL A 131 3.17 7.21 3.22
N THR A 132 2.27 6.24 3.35
CA THR A 132 1.13 6.29 4.26
C THR A 132 1.19 5.14 5.26
N TYR A 133 0.24 5.12 6.19
CA TYR A 133 0.27 4.25 7.37
C TYR A 133 -0.90 3.26 7.36
N GLY A 134 -0.64 2.12 7.99
CA GLY A 134 -1.62 1.09 8.26
C GLY A 134 -1.86 0.89 9.75
N ASN A 135 -2.76 -0.04 10.04
CA ASN A 135 -3.22 -0.39 11.38
C ASN A 135 -2.11 -1.00 12.27
N HIS A 136 -1.03 -1.53 11.70
CA HIS A 136 0.06 -2.13 12.48
C HIS A 136 1.23 -1.16 12.75
N ASP A 137 1.40 -0.09 11.97
CA ASP A 137 2.58 0.78 12.12
C ASP A 137 2.62 1.46 13.50
N ALA A 138 1.49 2.02 13.94
CA ALA A 138 1.39 2.73 15.21
C ALA A 138 1.43 1.81 16.44
N GLN A 139 1.33 0.49 16.26
CA GLN A 139 1.31 -0.45 17.38
C GLN A 139 2.64 -0.52 18.13
N CYS A 140 3.74 -0.08 17.50
CA CYS A 140 5.04 0.03 18.18
C CYS A 140 5.02 1.06 19.33
N GLY A 141 4.03 1.95 19.36
CA GLY A 141 3.82 2.97 20.39
C GLY A 141 3.98 4.41 19.90
N LEU A 142 4.57 4.60 18.71
CA LEU A 142 4.70 5.89 18.04
C LEU A 142 3.39 6.24 17.31
N SER A 143 3.02 7.51 17.33
CA SER A 143 1.89 8.03 16.55
C SER A 143 2.21 8.12 15.06
N PRO A 144 1.20 8.15 14.16
CA PRO A 144 1.41 8.41 12.74
C PRO A 144 2.23 9.70 12.47
N ALA A 145 2.03 10.76 13.25
CA ALA A 145 2.79 12.00 13.13
C ALA A 145 4.29 11.82 13.49
N GLU A 146 4.60 11.02 14.52
CA GLU A 146 5.99 10.70 14.88
C GLU A 146 6.65 9.79 13.84
N LEU A 147 5.93 8.82 13.30
CA LEU A 147 6.40 7.97 12.20
C LEU A 147 6.67 8.82 10.95
N ASP A 148 5.78 9.74 10.61
CA ASP A 148 5.94 10.66 9.48
C ASP A 148 7.17 11.56 9.63
N ALA A 149 7.38 12.08 10.84
CA ALA A 149 8.60 12.82 11.15
C ALA A 149 9.87 11.97 10.96
N LEU A 150 9.85 10.69 11.38
CA LEU A 150 10.99 9.78 11.19
C LEU A 150 11.27 9.50 9.71
N TYR A 151 10.25 9.25 8.89
CA TYR A 151 10.44 9.04 7.45
C TYR A 151 11.05 10.26 6.76
N ARG A 152 10.66 11.47 7.18
CA ARG A 152 11.20 12.73 6.64
C ARG A 152 12.68 12.98 6.98
N GLU A 153 13.27 12.23 7.92
CA GLU A 153 14.71 12.29 8.19
C GLU A 153 15.54 11.66 7.07
N PHE A 154 14.94 10.86 6.19
CA PHE A 154 15.64 10.13 5.14
C PHE A 154 15.61 10.89 3.80
N PRO A 155 16.73 10.93 3.05
CA PRO A 155 16.75 11.49 1.70
C PRO A 155 15.73 10.81 0.79
N GLY A 156 15.08 11.59 -0.08
CA GLY A 156 14.09 11.06 -1.02
C GLY A 156 12.66 11.08 -0.50
N CYS A 157 12.42 11.34 0.79
CA CYS A 157 11.07 11.40 1.35
C CYS A 157 10.30 12.62 0.83
N ILE A 158 9.17 12.38 0.16
CA ILE A 158 8.29 13.44 -0.40
C ILE A 158 7.19 13.86 0.59
N ASN A 159 6.98 13.12 1.68
CA ASN A 159 5.96 13.46 2.67
C ASN A 159 6.12 14.90 3.17
N PRO A 160 5.08 15.73 3.11
CA PRO A 160 5.18 17.12 3.53
C PRO A 160 5.09 17.26 5.05
N PRO A 161 5.75 18.25 5.67
CA PRO A 161 5.48 18.59 7.06
C PRO A 161 4.02 19.04 7.21
N CYS A 162 3.29 18.38 8.12
CA CYS A 162 1.93 18.75 8.50
C CYS A 162 1.98 19.43 9.88
N ASN A 163 1.96 20.76 9.94
CA ASN A 163 1.76 21.48 11.20
C ASN A 163 0.28 21.45 11.53
N MET A 164 -0.11 20.76 12.61
CA MET A 164 -1.52 20.69 13.04
C MET A 164 -2.10 22.08 13.37
N ASP A 165 -1.26 23.03 13.78
CA ASP A 165 -1.68 24.41 14.10
C ASP A 165 -2.11 25.21 12.86
N ASP A 166 -1.60 24.90 11.67
CA ASP A 166 -1.97 25.60 10.42
C ASP A 166 -3.35 25.13 9.89
N SER A 167 -3.83 23.95 10.30
CA SER A 167 -5.09 23.36 9.80
C SER A 167 -6.34 24.09 10.29
N ALA A 168 -6.26 24.75 11.46
CA ALA A 168 -7.36 25.55 12.00
C ALA A 168 -7.48 26.95 11.37
N ALA A 169 -6.39 27.43 10.76
CA ALA A 169 -6.30 28.79 10.21
C ALA A 169 -6.54 28.86 8.69
N ASN A 170 -6.53 27.73 7.98
CA ASN A 170 -6.73 27.69 6.53
C ASN A 170 -7.56 26.44 6.16
N PRO A 171 -8.85 26.58 5.82
CA PRO A 171 -9.72 25.45 5.46
C PRO A 171 -9.40 24.82 4.08
N GLY A 172 -8.19 25.01 3.55
CA GLY A 172 -7.66 24.38 2.35
C GLY A 172 -6.33 23.66 2.65
N PHE A 173 -5.94 22.70 1.80
CA PHE A 173 -4.65 22.00 1.94
C PHE A 173 -3.48 22.96 1.69
N LEU A 174 -2.36 22.72 2.39
CA LEU A 174 -1.15 23.54 2.27
C LEU A 174 -0.27 22.99 1.17
N VAL A 175 -0.01 23.79 0.13
CA VAL A 175 0.97 23.42 -0.90
C VAL A 175 2.37 23.75 -0.41
N ARG A 176 3.22 22.73 -0.28
CA ARG A 176 4.60 22.86 0.20
C ARG A 176 5.58 22.27 -0.82
N SER A 177 6.80 22.81 -0.84
CA SER A 177 7.96 22.14 -1.43
C SER A 177 8.63 21.27 -0.37
N VAL A 178 9.19 20.12 -0.77
CA VAL A 178 9.98 19.25 0.12
C VAL A 178 11.38 19.08 -0.47
N PRO A 179 12.30 20.05 -0.32
CA PRO A 179 13.59 20.02 -1.03
C PRO A 179 14.46 18.79 -0.71
N SER A 180 14.36 18.24 0.49
CA SER A 180 15.07 17.02 0.91
C SER A 180 14.62 15.75 0.17
N SER A 181 13.51 15.79 -0.57
CA SER A 181 13.02 14.68 -1.38
C SER A 181 13.84 14.45 -2.65
N GLY A 182 14.77 15.36 -3.00
CA GLY A 182 15.39 15.37 -4.32
C GLY A 182 14.47 15.93 -5.42
N LEU A 183 13.28 16.42 -5.05
CA LEU A 183 12.31 17.07 -5.94
C LEU A 183 12.03 18.52 -5.46
N PRO A 184 13.01 19.44 -5.53
CA PRO A 184 12.90 20.79 -4.96
C PRO A 184 11.73 21.61 -5.51
N ASP A 185 11.33 21.37 -6.76
CA ASP A 185 10.25 22.12 -7.40
C ASP A 185 8.89 21.40 -7.34
N GLN A 186 8.78 20.28 -6.60
CA GLN A 186 7.54 19.51 -6.53
C GLN A 186 6.54 20.19 -5.58
N PRO A 187 5.38 20.65 -6.07
CA PRO A 187 4.29 21.05 -5.19
C PRO A 187 3.65 19.81 -4.56
N VAL A 188 3.45 19.86 -3.24
CA VAL A 188 2.81 18.80 -2.46
C VAL A 188 1.67 19.41 -1.64
N ALA A 189 0.43 19.04 -1.95
CA ALA A 189 -0.75 19.45 -1.23
C ALA A 189 -0.92 18.59 0.03
N ALA A 190 -0.61 19.15 1.20
CA ALA A 190 -0.62 18.44 2.48
C ALA A 190 -1.97 18.56 3.21
N CYS A 191 -2.46 17.45 3.75
CA CYS A 191 -3.64 17.41 4.62
C CYS A 191 -3.27 17.04 6.06
N GLU A 192 -2.74 15.83 6.26
CA GLU A 192 -2.38 15.27 7.56
C GLU A 192 -1.28 14.20 7.35
N PRO A 193 -0.63 13.67 8.41
CA PRO A 193 0.41 12.64 8.26
C PRO A 193 -0.07 11.45 7.41
N GLY A 194 0.64 11.20 6.30
CA GLY A 194 0.30 10.14 5.34
C GLY A 194 -0.86 10.46 4.39
N THR A 195 -1.35 11.71 4.37
CA THR A 195 -2.41 12.18 3.45
C THR A 195 -1.98 13.44 2.70
N PHE A 196 -1.71 13.30 1.39
CA PHE A 196 -1.30 14.40 0.53
C PHE A 196 -1.46 14.07 -0.97
N ALA A 197 -1.36 15.08 -1.83
CA ALA A 197 -1.50 14.95 -3.28
C ALA A 197 -0.38 15.67 -4.04
N MET A 198 -0.02 15.14 -5.20
CA MET A 198 1.07 15.65 -6.04
C MET A 198 0.71 15.58 -7.52
N PRO A 199 0.94 16.65 -8.31
CA PRO A 199 0.83 16.58 -9.77
C PRO A 199 2.06 15.89 -10.36
N VAL A 200 1.83 15.17 -11.45
CA VAL A 200 2.84 14.69 -12.40
C VAL A 200 2.73 15.55 -13.66
N LEU A 201 3.82 16.21 -14.02
CA LEU A 201 3.83 17.13 -15.17
C LEU A 201 4.11 16.41 -16.50
N ASP A 202 3.72 17.02 -17.61
CA ASP A 202 4.14 16.58 -18.96
C ASP A 202 5.65 16.71 -19.16
N GLN A 203 6.19 16.14 -20.25
CA GLN A 203 7.63 16.12 -20.53
C GLN A 203 8.30 17.50 -20.73
N ASP A 204 7.52 18.58 -20.80
CA ASP A 204 7.99 19.95 -21.00
C ASP A 204 7.69 20.87 -19.80
N ARG A 205 7.13 20.33 -18.71
CA ARG A 205 6.76 21.05 -17.46
C ARG A 205 5.73 22.16 -17.66
N GLN A 206 4.89 22.05 -18.68
CA GLN A 206 3.91 23.08 -19.02
C GLN A 206 2.57 22.86 -18.34
N ARG A 207 2.20 21.60 -18.05
CA ARG A 207 0.92 21.27 -17.41
C ARG A 207 0.98 19.99 -16.60
N ALA A 208 0.06 19.86 -15.64
CA ALA A 208 -0.23 18.58 -15.00
C ALA A 208 -0.91 17.62 -15.99
N VAL A 209 -0.61 16.33 -15.85
CA VAL A 209 -1.17 15.25 -16.67
C VAL A 209 -1.91 14.22 -15.81
N LEU A 210 -1.40 13.95 -14.61
CA LEU A 210 -1.92 12.95 -13.69
C LEU A 210 -1.69 13.45 -12.26
N GLY A 211 -2.59 13.10 -11.34
CA GLY A 211 -2.36 13.22 -9.90
C GLY A 211 -1.96 11.91 -9.24
N LEU A 212 -1.08 11.99 -8.25
CA LEU A 212 -0.88 10.92 -7.26
C LEU A 212 -1.45 11.40 -5.94
N VAL A 213 -2.33 10.60 -5.33
CA VAL A 213 -2.88 10.85 -4.00
C VAL A 213 -2.43 9.75 -3.07
N VAL A 214 -1.82 10.12 -1.96
CA VAL A 214 -1.45 9.22 -0.87
C VAL A 214 -2.42 9.51 0.25
N LEU A 215 -3.13 8.50 0.75
CA LEU A 215 -4.23 8.65 1.70
C LEU A 215 -4.04 7.73 2.91
N ASN A 216 -4.09 8.30 4.11
CA ASN A 216 -4.20 7.55 5.34
C ASN A 216 -5.63 7.03 5.50
N SER A 217 -5.83 5.72 5.27
CA SER A 217 -7.15 5.07 5.31
C SER A 217 -7.66 4.81 6.74
N GLY A 218 -6.88 5.16 7.77
CA GLY A 218 -7.24 4.98 9.17
C GLY A 218 -6.62 3.76 9.84
N ASP A 219 -7.07 3.50 11.07
CA ASP A 219 -6.66 2.38 11.93
C ASP A 219 -7.83 1.39 12.09
N TYR A 220 -7.91 0.64 13.19
CA TYR A 220 -9.10 -0.11 13.59
C TYR A 220 -10.31 0.80 13.91
N ALA A 221 -11.52 0.24 13.82
CA ALA A 221 -12.74 0.89 14.29
C ALA A 221 -13.03 0.54 15.77
N ARG A 222 -13.64 1.48 16.51
CA ARG A 222 -14.05 1.28 17.91
C ARG A 222 -15.12 0.20 18.07
N GLU A 223 -15.99 0.10 17.07
CA GLU A 223 -17.05 -0.91 16.97
C GLU A 223 -16.51 -2.30 16.60
N GLY A 224 -15.20 -2.39 16.31
CA GLY A 224 -14.51 -3.57 15.82
C GLY A 224 -14.31 -3.54 14.31
N GLY A 225 -13.30 -4.25 13.82
CA GLY A 225 -12.93 -4.25 12.40
C GLY A 225 -12.02 -3.07 12.06
N TYR A 226 -12.12 -2.60 10.82
CA TYR A 226 -11.27 -1.54 10.28
C TYR A 226 -12.00 -0.21 10.24
N GLY A 227 -11.24 0.85 10.50
CA GLY A 227 -11.69 2.23 10.57
C GLY A 227 -11.78 2.89 9.20
N ARG A 228 -11.87 4.21 9.19
CA ARG A 228 -12.04 5.02 8.00
C ARG A 228 -11.02 6.17 8.00
N PRO A 229 -10.77 6.82 6.84
CA PRO A 229 -10.05 8.08 6.82
C PRO A 229 -10.68 9.13 7.74
N SER A 230 -9.90 10.12 8.16
CA SER A 230 -10.42 11.24 8.93
C SER A 230 -11.41 12.07 8.10
N ASP A 231 -12.31 12.82 8.75
CA ASP A 231 -13.21 13.71 8.02
C ASP A 231 -12.44 14.80 7.25
N ALA A 232 -11.24 15.18 7.72
CA ALA A 232 -10.35 16.09 7.00
C ALA A 232 -9.80 15.43 5.73
N ALA A 233 -9.38 14.17 5.82
CA ALA A 233 -8.91 13.40 4.67
C ALA A 233 -10.01 13.16 3.62
N LEU A 234 -11.25 12.89 4.04
CA LEU A 234 -12.39 12.76 3.13
C LEU A 234 -12.72 14.09 2.41
N ARG A 235 -12.69 15.22 3.12
CA ARG A 235 -12.82 16.55 2.49
C ARG A 235 -11.66 16.84 1.54
N PHE A 236 -10.44 16.46 1.93
CA PHE A 236 -9.25 16.64 1.11
C PHE A 236 -9.37 15.93 -0.24
N VAL A 237 -9.72 14.65 -0.26
CA VAL A 237 -9.89 13.91 -1.53
C VAL A 237 -11.05 14.44 -2.37
N HIS A 238 -12.10 14.97 -1.74
CA HIS A 238 -13.15 15.64 -2.50
C HIS A 238 -12.62 16.90 -3.22
N ASP A 239 -11.70 17.65 -2.61
CA ASP A 239 -11.21 18.94 -3.14
C ASP A 239 -9.99 18.82 -4.07
N VAL A 240 -9.23 17.72 -4.01
CA VAL A 240 -8.03 17.48 -4.82
C VAL A 240 -8.28 17.62 -6.34
N PRO A 241 -9.37 17.09 -6.93
CA PRO A 241 -9.63 17.24 -8.37
C PRO A 241 -9.73 18.71 -8.81
N ARG A 242 -10.33 19.56 -7.98
CA ARG A 242 -10.44 21.00 -8.26
C ARG A 242 -9.08 21.69 -8.25
N TRP A 243 -8.16 21.22 -7.41
CA TRP A 243 -6.81 21.78 -7.34
C TRP A 243 -5.91 21.30 -8.48
N LEU A 244 -5.89 19.99 -8.73
CA LEU A 244 -5.02 19.39 -9.74
C LEU A 244 -5.50 19.67 -11.16
N GLY A 245 -6.81 19.75 -11.39
CA GLY A 245 -7.40 19.89 -12.72
C GLY A 245 -7.16 18.68 -13.64
N VAL A 246 -6.70 17.56 -13.07
CA VAL A 246 -6.45 16.28 -13.77
C VAL A 246 -6.92 15.12 -12.89
N ARG A 247 -7.15 13.95 -13.50
CA ARG A 247 -7.54 12.76 -12.73
C ARG A 247 -6.35 12.17 -11.98
N SER A 248 -6.64 11.48 -10.88
CA SER A 248 -5.62 10.99 -9.95
C SER A 248 -5.76 9.50 -9.63
N LEU A 249 -4.66 8.85 -9.26
CA LEU A 249 -4.65 7.51 -8.67
C LEU A 249 -4.43 7.61 -7.16
N VAL A 250 -5.29 6.97 -6.37
CA VAL A 250 -5.19 6.94 -4.90
C VAL A 250 -4.37 5.73 -4.45
N PHE A 251 -3.47 5.94 -3.50
CA PHE A 251 -2.67 4.92 -2.83
C PHE A 251 -2.96 4.99 -1.33
N GLN A 252 -3.49 3.90 -0.78
CA GLN A 252 -3.84 3.80 0.63
C GLN A 252 -3.60 2.39 1.16
N HIS A 253 -3.79 2.20 2.46
CA HIS A 253 -3.56 0.90 3.08
C HIS A 253 -4.75 -0.04 2.93
N MET A 254 -5.91 0.34 3.44
CA MET A 254 -7.05 -0.56 3.57
C MET A 254 -7.96 -0.56 2.33
N PRO A 255 -8.49 -1.74 1.94
CA PRO A 255 -9.50 -1.86 0.90
C PRO A 255 -10.82 -1.18 1.30
N LEU A 256 -11.55 -0.75 0.28
CA LEU A 256 -12.92 -0.25 0.39
C LEU A 256 -13.92 -1.42 0.38
N PRO A 257 -15.11 -1.28 0.98
CA PRO A 257 -16.19 -2.26 0.84
C PRO A 257 -16.46 -2.67 -0.62
N GLN A 258 -16.35 -1.73 -1.55
CA GLN A 258 -16.56 -1.92 -2.99
C GLN A 258 -15.59 -2.90 -3.66
N TYR A 259 -14.52 -3.31 -2.98
CA TYR A 259 -13.69 -4.41 -3.48
C TYR A 259 -14.46 -5.73 -3.55
N TYR A 260 -15.53 -5.93 -2.76
CA TYR A 260 -16.42 -7.08 -2.92
C TYR A 260 -17.31 -6.96 -4.17
N ASP A 261 -17.57 -5.75 -4.68
CA ASP A 261 -18.41 -5.54 -5.86
C ASP A 261 -17.70 -5.90 -7.17
N VAL A 262 -16.39 -6.14 -7.14
CA VAL A 262 -15.62 -6.71 -8.27
C VAL A 262 -15.40 -8.22 -8.13
N LEU A 263 -16.01 -8.84 -7.12
CA LEU A 263 -15.98 -10.28 -6.88
C LEU A 263 -17.34 -10.91 -7.15
N LYS A 264 -17.34 -12.22 -7.35
CA LYS A 264 -18.55 -13.01 -7.58
C LYS A 264 -18.80 -13.95 -6.41
N ALA A 265 -19.99 -13.86 -5.81
CA ALA A 265 -20.41 -14.80 -4.78
C ALA A 265 -20.63 -16.21 -5.35
N MET A 266 -20.12 -17.23 -4.66
CA MET A 266 -20.14 -18.63 -5.08
C MET A 266 -20.40 -19.57 -3.89
N PRO A 267 -20.84 -20.82 -4.14
CA PRO A 267 -20.87 -21.86 -3.11
C PRO A 267 -19.49 -22.12 -2.50
N ALA A 268 -19.46 -22.52 -1.23
CA ALA A 268 -18.22 -22.78 -0.48
C ALA A 268 -17.31 -23.87 -1.10
N ASN A 269 -17.87 -24.74 -1.94
CA ASN A 269 -17.14 -25.82 -2.61
C ASN A 269 -16.74 -25.47 -4.05
N ALA A 270 -16.97 -24.25 -4.52
CA ALA A 270 -16.48 -23.82 -5.82
C ALA A 270 -14.95 -23.69 -5.81
N ASP A 271 -14.33 -23.97 -6.96
CA ASP A 271 -12.88 -23.88 -7.09
C ASP A 271 -12.40 -22.45 -6.80
N ASN A 272 -11.32 -22.34 -6.01
CA ASN A 272 -10.73 -21.07 -5.58
C ASN A 272 -11.67 -20.16 -4.77
N ALA A 273 -12.80 -20.67 -4.26
CA ALA A 273 -13.71 -19.88 -3.45
C ALA A 273 -13.07 -19.53 -2.10
N ILE A 274 -13.05 -18.23 -1.79
CA ILE A 274 -12.50 -17.69 -0.55
C ILE A 274 -13.63 -17.11 0.28
N GLN A 275 -13.67 -17.47 1.57
CA GLN A 275 -14.65 -16.91 2.49
C GLN A 275 -14.43 -15.39 2.61
N GLY A 276 -15.53 -14.62 2.56
CA GLY A 276 -15.46 -13.20 2.88
C GLY A 276 -15.01 -12.97 4.33
N TYR A 277 -14.69 -11.72 4.63
CA TYR A 277 -14.20 -11.32 5.95
C TYR A 277 -15.24 -10.47 6.68
N ARG A 278 -15.40 -10.73 7.99
CA ARG A 278 -16.32 -10.03 8.89
C ARG A 278 -17.73 -9.83 8.31
N LYS A 279 -18.14 -8.62 7.95
CA LYS A 279 -19.48 -8.34 7.38
C LYS A 279 -19.83 -9.24 6.19
N TYR A 280 -18.83 -9.74 5.48
CA TYR A 280 -18.99 -10.57 4.28
C TYR A 280 -18.75 -12.08 4.53
N ASP A 281 -18.55 -12.51 5.79
CA ASP A 281 -18.16 -13.88 6.15
C ASP A 281 -19.22 -14.96 5.91
N ALA A 282 -20.46 -14.55 5.66
CA ALA A 282 -21.57 -15.44 5.33
C ALA A 282 -21.53 -15.96 3.88
N GLN A 283 -20.62 -15.45 3.05
CA GLN A 283 -20.51 -15.78 1.63
C GLN A 283 -19.08 -16.16 1.26
N TYR A 284 -18.93 -16.88 0.16
CA TYR A 284 -17.65 -17.19 -0.46
C TYR A 284 -17.57 -16.51 -1.81
N TYR A 285 -16.38 -16.10 -2.21
CA TYR A 285 -16.15 -15.27 -3.38
C TYR A 285 -15.04 -15.85 -4.26
N VAL A 286 -15.16 -15.60 -5.55
CA VAL A 286 -14.10 -15.76 -6.54
C VAL A 286 -13.92 -14.43 -7.27
N LEU A 287 -12.83 -14.29 -8.03
CA LEU A 287 -12.70 -13.16 -8.96
C LEU A 287 -13.83 -13.22 -10.00
N ASP A 288 -14.43 -12.08 -10.30
CA ASP A 288 -15.38 -11.96 -11.40
C ASP A 288 -14.62 -11.65 -12.70
N ASP A 289 -14.53 -12.61 -13.61
CA ASP A 289 -13.79 -12.46 -14.88
C ASP A 289 -14.33 -11.30 -15.74
N ASP A 290 -15.60 -10.92 -15.57
CA ASP A 290 -16.21 -9.78 -16.29
C ASP A 290 -15.80 -8.42 -15.69
N ARG A 291 -15.29 -8.41 -14.44
CA ARG A 291 -14.93 -7.19 -13.70
C ARG A 291 -13.46 -7.13 -13.34
N THR A 292 -12.68 -8.19 -13.52
CA THR A 292 -11.28 -8.27 -13.10
C THR A 292 -10.36 -8.57 -14.26
N LEU A 293 -9.12 -8.07 -14.19
CA LEU A 293 -8.11 -8.36 -15.20
C LEU A 293 -7.60 -9.80 -15.06
N PRO A 294 -7.27 -10.47 -16.19
CA PRO A 294 -6.73 -11.82 -16.16
C PRO A 294 -5.38 -11.88 -15.43
N GLY A 295 -5.09 -13.04 -14.83
CA GLY A 295 -3.85 -13.29 -14.09
C GLY A 295 -3.88 -12.77 -12.64
N GLY A 296 -4.99 -12.18 -12.19
CA GLY A 296 -5.20 -11.87 -10.79
C GLY A 296 -5.52 -13.11 -9.94
N TYR A 297 -5.40 -12.98 -8.62
CA TYR A 297 -5.82 -14.00 -7.66
C TYR A 297 -6.40 -13.40 -6.38
N LEU A 298 -7.40 -14.09 -5.84
CA LEU A 298 -7.98 -13.86 -4.51
C LEU A 298 -7.43 -14.93 -3.56
N GLY A 299 -6.60 -14.53 -2.60
CA GLY A 299 -5.95 -15.45 -1.67
C GLY A 299 -6.51 -15.39 -0.26
N GLU A 300 -7.29 -14.35 0.06
CA GLU A 300 -8.03 -14.19 1.32
C GLU A 300 -9.21 -13.23 1.20
N GLY A 301 -10.13 -13.31 2.15
CA GLY A 301 -11.27 -12.40 2.20
C GLY A 301 -10.80 -10.96 2.34
N VAL A 302 -11.43 -10.05 1.60
CA VAL A 302 -11.03 -8.63 1.61
C VAL A 302 -11.33 -8.02 2.98
N SER A 303 -10.29 -7.50 3.63
CA SER A 303 -10.33 -6.98 4.99
C SER A 303 -10.65 -5.49 5.00
N CYS A 304 -11.86 -5.13 4.57
CA CYS A 304 -12.34 -3.75 4.51
C CYS A 304 -13.13 -3.34 5.77
N PRO A 305 -13.42 -2.03 5.97
CA PRO A 305 -14.32 -1.57 7.02
C PRO A 305 -15.71 -2.24 6.92
N ASP A 306 -16.32 -2.50 8.07
CA ASP A 306 -17.67 -3.09 8.12
C ASP A 306 -18.70 -2.07 7.59
N GLU A 307 -18.55 -0.78 7.92
CA GLU A 307 -19.45 0.26 7.42
C GLU A 307 -18.80 1.10 6.33
N ASP A 308 -19.55 1.32 5.25
CA ASP A 308 -19.12 2.21 4.17
C ASP A 308 -19.23 3.66 4.63
N CYS A 309 -18.08 4.35 4.69
CA CYS A 309 -18.01 5.73 5.10
C CYS A 309 -18.26 6.74 3.97
N GLY A 310 -18.54 6.26 2.75
CA GLY A 310 -18.76 7.09 1.57
C GLY A 310 -17.49 7.48 0.82
N GLU A 311 -16.33 6.92 1.15
CA GLU A 311 -15.06 7.23 0.49
C GLU A 311 -15.11 6.94 -1.02
N PHE A 312 -15.59 5.75 -1.42
CA PHE A 312 -15.74 5.42 -2.83
C PHE A 312 -16.66 6.39 -3.56
N ALA A 313 -17.77 6.80 -2.93
CA ALA A 313 -18.69 7.78 -3.49
C ALA A 313 -18.02 9.15 -3.64
N ALA A 314 -17.28 9.61 -2.63
CA ALA A 314 -16.54 10.87 -2.68
C ALA A 314 -15.51 10.91 -3.83
N LEU A 315 -14.84 9.79 -4.11
CA LEU A 315 -13.91 9.67 -5.24
C LEU A 315 -14.66 9.62 -6.57
N ARG A 316 -15.70 8.78 -6.69
CA ARG A 316 -16.49 8.59 -7.91
C ARG A 316 -17.18 9.88 -8.36
N ASP A 317 -17.81 10.59 -7.43
CA ASP A 317 -18.75 11.69 -7.75
C ASP A 317 -18.05 12.96 -8.23
N THR A 318 -16.71 13.03 -8.10
CA THR A 318 -15.91 14.15 -8.62
C THR A 318 -15.43 13.94 -10.06
N ASP A 319 -15.55 12.72 -10.61
CA ASP A 319 -14.88 12.28 -11.85
C ASP A 319 -13.34 12.50 -11.86
N GLY A 320 -12.77 12.82 -10.70
CA GLY A 320 -11.38 13.23 -10.53
C GLY A 320 -10.40 12.08 -10.30
N TYR A 321 -10.87 10.84 -10.34
CA TYR A 321 -10.09 9.68 -9.91
C TYR A 321 -10.17 8.53 -10.91
N ILE A 322 -9.03 7.88 -11.16
CA ILE A 322 -8.93 6.72 -12.06
C ILE A 322 -8.95 5.39 -11.29
N GLY A 323 -8.75 5.41 -9.97
CA GLY A 323 -8.75 4.21 -9.16
C GLY A 323 -8.18 4.37 -7.76
N VAL A 324 -8.23 3.28 -7.01
CA VAL A 324 -7.71 3.12 -5.66
C VAL A 324 -6.81 1.89 -5.62
N VAL A 325 -5.64 2.06 -5.02
CA VAL A 325 -4.60 1.04 -4.88
C VAL A 325 -4.37 0.78 -3.40
N VAL A 326 -4.47 -0.49 -3.01
CA VAL A 326 -4.39 -0.91 -1.61
C VAL A 326 -3.36 -2.01 -1.36
N GLY A 327 -2.98 -2.14 -0.10
CA GLY A 327 -2.26 -3.30 0.45
C GLY A 327 -3.19 -4.06 1.40
N HIS A 328 -2.75 -4.21 2.65
CA HIS A 328 -3.44 -4.75 3.81
C HIS A 328 -3.72 -6.25 3.76
N ASP A 329 -4.34 -6.74 2.68
CA ASP A 329 -4.54 -8.16 2.43
C ASP A 329 -3.31 -8.74 1.73
N HIS A 330 -2.47 -9.43 2.49
CA HIS A 330 -1.16 -9.91 2.04
C HIS A 330 -1.23 -10.89 0.85
N ARG A 331 -2.32 -11.64 0.72
CA ARG A 331 -2.49 -12.71 -0.28
C ARG A 331 -3.34 -12.30 -1.48
N ASN A 332 -3.83 -11.07 -1.53
CA ASN A 332 -4.65 -10.60 -2.64
C ASN A 332 -3.80 -9.89 -3.69
N GLY A 333 -3.98 -10.28 -4.96
CA GLY A 333 -3.22 -9.75 -6.08
C GLY A 333 -4.09 -9.65 -7.32
N PHE A 334 -4.97 -8.66 -7.39
CA PHE A 334 -5.92 -8.50 -8.50
C PHE A 334 -6.18 -7.03 -8.84
N VAL A 335 -6.80 -6.82 -10.00
CA VAL A 335 -7.23 -5.50 -10.48
C VAL A 335 -8.67 -5.65 -10.95
N GLY A 336 -9.60 -4.99 -10.25
CA GLY A 336 -11.00 -4.90 -10.63
C GLY A 336 -11.33 -3.57 -11.31
N SER A 337 -12.45 -3.52 -12.01
CA SER A 337 -13.04 -2.30 -12.55
C SER A 337 -14.47 -2.13 -12.05
N LEU A 338 -14.76 -0.96 -11.49
CA LEU A 338 -16.08 -0.60 -11.00
C LEU A 338 -16.35 0.87 -11.30
N ASN A 339 -17.44 1.15 -12.02
CA ASN A 339 -17.86 2.51 -12.39
C ASN A 339 -16.75 3.37 -13.02
N GLY A 340 -15.89 2.77 -13.86
CA GLY A 340 -14.78 3.48 -14.52
C GLY A 340 -13.58 3.79 -13.60
N MET A 341 -13.57 3.24 -12.38
CA MET A 341 -12.43 3.27 -11.46
C MET A 341 -11.79 1.88 -11.36
N MET A 342 -10.46 1.85 -11.30
CA MET A 342 -9.70 0.63 -11.01
C MET A 342 -9.63 0.40 -9.50
N LEU A 343 -9.88 -0.83 -9.05
CA LEU A 343 -9.70 -1.26 -7.66
C LEU A 343 -8.55 -2.28 -7.62
N VAL A 344 -7.40 -1.88 -7.10
CA VAL A 344 -6.16 -2.67 -7.18
C VAL A 344 -5.81 -3.19 -5.79
N ALA A 345 -5.67 -4.51 -5.66
CA ALA A 345 -5.10 -5.16 -4.49
C ALA A 345 -3.68 -5.65 -4.80
N THR A 346 -2.75 -5.38 -3.88
CA THR A 346 -1.33 -5.72 -4.02
C THR A 346 -0.90 -6.61 -2.87
N PRO A 347 -0.27 -7.77 -3.13
CA PRO A 347 0.19 -8.65 -2.08
C PRO A 347 1.35 -8.02 -1.30
N THR A 348 1.64 -8.59 -0.14
CA THR A 348 2.77 -8.17 0.69
C THR A 348 4.12 -8.30 -0.04
N CYS A 349 4.94 -7.26 0.09
CA CYS A 349 6.35 -7.24 -0.30
C CYS A 349 7.27 -7.76 0.84
N GLY A 350 6.74 -7.83 2.06
CA GLY A 350 7.44 -8.23 3.28
C GLY A 350 7.68 -9.71 3.42
N PHE A 351 8.58 -10.12 4.33
CA PHE A 351 8.82 -11.53 4.69
C PHE A 351 8.76 -11.77 6.20
N GLY A 352 8.41 -10.77 7.00
CA GLY A 352 8.33 -10.83 8.46
C GLY A 352 6.98 -11.29 8.98
N SER A 353 5.96 -11.29 8.12
CA SER A 353 4.59 -11.66 8.44
C SER A 353 4.07 -12.79 7.54
N TYR A 354 2.82 -13.21 7.78
CA TYR A 354 2.13 -14.18 6.92
C TYR A 354 2.00 -13.65 5.49
N GLY A 355 1.70 -14.51 4.53
CA GLY A 355 1.47 -14.07 3.16
C GLY A 355 1.46 -15.24 2.18
N PRO A 356 1.55 -14.96 0.86
CA PRO A 356 1.59 -16.01 -0.14
C PRO A 356 2.91 -16.78 -0.06
N ALA A 357 3.02 -17.84 -0.85
CA ALA A 357 4.28 -18.54 -1.04
C ALA A 357 5.41 -17.55 -1.36
N ALA A 358 6.64 -17.81 -0.89
CA ALA A 358 7.76 -16.89 -1.02
C ALA A 358 7.96 -16.38 -2.46
N ALA A 359 7.77 -17.24 -3.46
CA ALA A 359 7.87 -16.89 -4.88
C ALA A 359 6.83 -15.85 -5.33
N ASN A 360 5.68 -15.76 -4.66
CA ASN A 360 4.55 -14.89 -5.02
C ASN A 360 4.49 -13.61 -4.16
N ARG A 361 5.47 -13.39 -3.28
CA ARG A 361 5.67 -12.09 -2.63
C ARG A 361 6.09 -11.10 -3.72
N ALA A 362 5.53 -9.89 -3.72
CA ALA A 362 5.71 -9.01 -4.87
C ALA A 362 5.66 -7.52 -4.52
N ALA A 363 6.27 -6.72 -5.39
CA ALA A 363 5.94 -5.31 -5.57
C ALA A 363 4.94 -5.15 -6.73
N ARG A 364 4.28 -4.00 -6.85
CA ARG A 364 3.42 -3.71 -8.02
C ARG A 364 3.93 -2.48 -8.78
N LEU A 365 4.20 -2.66 -10.06
CA LEU A 365 4.56 -1.58 -10.98
C LEU A 365 3.29 -1.00 -11.62
N PHE A 366 3.26 0.32 -11.74
CA PHE A 366 2.35 1.07 -12.60
C PHE A 366 3.18 1.87 -13.60
N GLU A 367 2.98 1.60 -14.90
CA GLU A 367 3.57 2.40 -15.97
C GLU A 367 2.48 3.18 -16.71
N PHE A 368 2.60 4.50 -16.66
CA PHE A 368 1.74 5.44 -17.35
C PHE A 368 2.33 5.82 -18.70
N ASP A 369 1.46 6.07 -19.68
CA ASP A 369 1.79 6.64 -20.97
C ASP A 369 1.05 7.97 -21.13
N ILE A 370 1.76 9.03 -21.48
CA ILE A 370 1.18 10.38 -21.56
C ILE A 370 0.02 10.48 -22.57
N ARG A 371 -0.04 9.58 -23.56
CA ARG A 371 -1.13 9.54 -24.55
C ARG A 371 -2.42 8.96 -23.98
N HIS A 372 -2.31 8.11 -22.95
CA HIS A 372 -3.41 7.47 -22.24
C HIS A 372 -3.13 7.50 -20.73
N PRO A 373 -3.04 8.69 -20.11
CA PRO A 373 -2.49 8.84 -18.76
C PRO A 373 -3.39 8.25 -17.66
N TYR A 374 -4.62 7.91 -18.01
CA TYR A 374 -5.63 7.37 -17.10
C TYR A 374 -5.84 5.85 -17.25
N SER A 375 -4.99 5.19 -18.04
CA SER A 375 -5.05 3.74 -18.27
C SER A 375 -3.65 3.12 -18.11
N PRO A 376 -3.07 3.18 -16.90
CA PRO A 376 -1.75 2.62 -16.66
C PRO A 376 -1.73 1.12 -16.91
N ARG A 377 -0.58 0.64 -17.38
CA ARG A 377 -0.26 -0.79 -17.34
C ARG A 377 0.21 -1.13 -15.94
N THR A 378 -0.26 -2.25 -15.38
CA THR A 378 0.20 -2.71 -14.07
C THR A 378 0.68 -4.15 -14.12
N GLN A 379 1.70 -4.46 -13.33
CA GLN A 379 2.32 -5.77 -13.26
C GLN A 379 2.79 -6.05 -11.82
N LEU A 380 2.61 -7.29 -11.37
CA LEU A 380 3.28 -7.78 -10.17
C LEU A 380 4.71 -8.18 -10.51
N LEU A 381 5.65 -7.68 -9.70
CA LEU A 381 7.07 -8.00 -9.77
C LEU A 381 7.37 -9.01 -8.67
N THR A 382 7.30 -10.30 -9.03
CA THR A 382 7.32 -11.38 -8.05
C THR A 382 8.75 -11.76 -7.65
N PHE A 383 8.92 -12.19 -6.41
CA PHE A 383 10.20 -12.66 -5.89
C PHE A 383 10.72 -13.87 -6.68
N GLY A 384 9.84 -14.79 -7.07
CA GLY A 384 10.22 -15.99 -7.81
C GLY A 384 10.83 -15.66 -9.18
N GLU A 385 10.27 -14.67 -9.87
CA GLU A 385 10.75 -14.23 -11.19
C GLU A 385 12.01 -13.36 -11.09
N LEU A 386 12.05 -12.43 -10.14
CA LEU A 386 13.14 -11.45 -10.04
C LEU A 386 14.37 -11.94 -9.27
N VAL A 387 14.14 -12.75 -8.22
CA VAL A 387 15.19 -13.14 -7.25
C VAL A 387 15.46 -14.64 -7.27
N GLY A 388 14.43 -15.46 -7.56
CA GLY A 388 14.52 -16.91 -7.58
C GLY A 388 14.19 -17.53 -6.21
N LYS A 389 15.18 -18.13 -5.55
CA LYS A 389 14.96 -18.91 -4.31
C LYS A 389 15.13 -18.07 -3.03
N PRO A 390 14.23 -18.25 -2.03
CA PRO A 390 14.34 -17.55 -0.76
C PRO A 390 15.57 -18.03 0.03
N SER A 391 16.09 -17.15 0.89
CA SER A 391 17.24 -17.44 1.75
C SER A 391 16.91 -18.39 2.90
N SER A 392 15.62 -18.58 3.22
CA SER A 392 15.17 -19.50 4.26
C SER A 392 13.99 -20.36 3.79
N ASN A 393 13.94 -21.62 4.27
CA ASN A 393 12.82 -22.54 4.08
C ASN A 393 11.68 -22.29 5.09
N LYS A 394 11.63 -21.14 5.76
CA LYS A 394 10.54 -20.86 6.69
C LYS A 394 9.25 -20.84 5.90
N ALA A 395 8.31 -21.70 6.29
CA ALA A 395 6.95 -21.62 5.81
C ALA A 395 6.34 -20.32 6.33
N TYR A 396 6.24 -19.31 5.45
CA TYR A 396 5.52 -18.07 5.76
C TYR A 396 4.00 -18.21 5.61
N THR A 397 3.53 -19.43 5.39
CA THR A 397 2.12 -19.79 5.25
C THR A 397 1.52 -19.97 6.63
N TYR A 398 0.58 -19.10 6.98
CA TYR A 398 -0.42 -19.45 7.97
C TYR A 398 -1.17 -20.69 7.45
N ALA A 399 -1.16 -21.78 8.20
CA ALA A 399 -1.95 -22.95 7.87
C ALA A 399 -3.42 -22.51 7.78
N VAL A 400 -4.04 -22.73 6.62
CA VAL A 400 -5.49 -22.64 6.44
C VAL A 400 -6.09 -23.88 7.12
N GLU A 401 -5.97 -23.95 8.44
CA GLU A 401 -6.64 -24.93 9.28
C GLU A 401 -7.01 -24.25 10.60
N GLY A 402 -8.23 -23.69 10.64
CA GLY A 402 -9.10 -23.72 11.83
C GLY A 402 -8.60 -23.16 13.16
N GLN A 403 -7.47 -22.45 13.23
CA GLN A 403 -7.01 -21.77 14.44
C GLN A 403 -6.70 -20.32 14.10
N SER A 404 -7.73 -19.50 14.29
CA SER A 404 -7.59 -18.07 14.48
C SER A 404 -6.42 -17.82 15.43
N ASN A 405 -5.41 -17.07 14.96
CA ASN A 405 -4.45 -16.42 15.82
C ASN A 405 -5.23 -15.75 16.98
N ALA A 406 -5.03 -16.22 18.20
CA ALA A 406 -5.79 -15.80 19.38
C ALA A 406 -5.63 -14.30 19.74
N ALA A 407 -4.90 -13.52 18.92
CA ALA A 407 -4.75 -12.08 19.05
C ALA A 407 -5.85 -11.28 18.33
N ASP A 408 -6.42 -11.82 17.24
CA ASP A 408 -7.53 -11.22 16.47
C ASP A 408 -8.77 -12.14 16.38
N GLY A 409 -8.66 -13.36 16.90
CA GLY A 409 -9.72 -14.37 16.96
C GLY A 409 -10.67 -14.26 18.15
N VAL A 410 -11.16 -13.07 18.49
CA VAL A 410 -12.37 -13.00 19.33
C VAL A 410 -13.39 -12.09 18.69
N ASN A 411 -14.35 -12.76 18.07
CA ASN A 411 -15.67 -12.28 17.69
C ASN A 411 -16.45 -11.89 18.97
N LEU A 412 -15.93 -10.95 19.76
CA LEU A 412 -16.60 -10.35 20.90
C LEU A 412 -17.53 -9.27 20.37
N LEU A 413 -18.66 -9.67 19.79
CA LEU A 413 -19.94 -8.97 19.87
C LEU A 413 -21.11 -9.66 19.13
N ARG A 414 -20.94 -10.87 18.56
CA ARG A 414 -22.10 -11.69 18.17
C ARG A 414 -22.07 -13.03 18.88
N LYS A 415 -23.01 -13.23 19.83
CA LYS A 415 -23.37 -14.56 20.32
C LYS A 415 -23.71 -15.41 19.09
N PRO A 416 -23.08 -16.57 18.86
CA PRO A 416 -23.46 -17.44 17.76
C PRO A 416 -24.94 -17.80 17.92
N GLY A 417 -25.72 -17.61 16.85
CA GLY A 417 -27.12 -18.00 16.84
C GLY A 417 -27.26 -19.48 17.17
N LEU A 418 -28.30 -19.84 17.94
CA LEU A 418 -28.53 -21.17 18.52
C LEU A 418 -28.39 -22.33 17.51
N LEU A 419 -28.63 -22.06 16.22
CA LEU A 419 -28.56 -23.05 15.13
C LEU A 419 -27.12 -23.45 14.74
N ALA A 420 -26.13 -22.55 14.88
CA ALA A 420 -24.74 -22.85 14.54
C ALA A 420 -24.10 -23.84 15.54
N GLY A 421 -24.54 -23.82 16.80
CA GLY A 421 -24.06 -24.76 17.83
C GLY A 421 -24.55 -26.19 17.62
N VAL A 422 -25.75 -26.38 17.03
CA VAL A 422 -26.33 -27.71 16.80
C VAL A 422 -25.68 -28.41 15.60
N ALA A 423 -25.33 -27.67 14.55
CA ALA A 423 -24.63 -28.22 13.38
C ALA A 423 -23.21 -28.73 13.73
N ALA A 424 -22.53 -28.10 14.69
CA ALA A 424 -21.21 -28.52 15.13
C ALA A 424 -21.23 -29.80 15.99
N ALA A 425 -22.33 -30.06 16.72
CA ALA A 425 -22.48 -31.24 17.56
C ALA A 425 -22.81 -32.52 16.76
N LEU A 426 -23.51 -32.39 15.63
CA LEU A 426 -23.90 -33.52 14.78
C LEU A 426 -22.78 -34.03 13.86
N LYS A 427 -21.67 -33.29 13.73
CA LYS A 427 -20.50 -33.73 12.94
C LYS A 427 -19.51 -34.59 13.74
N LYS A 428 -19.80 -34.87 15.01
CA LYS A 428 -18.94 -35.61 15.95
C LYS A 428 -19.57 -36.90 16.50
N ILE A 429 -20.63 -37.40 15.87
CA ILE A 429 -21.20 -38.73 16.17
C ILE A 429 -21.03 -39.62 14.95
#